data_AF-A0A0D6TEJ3-F1
#
_entry.id   AF-A0A0D6TEJ3-F1
#
_cell.length_a   1.000
_cell.length_b   1.000
_cell.length_c   1.000
_cell.angle_alpha   90.00
_cell.angle_beta   90.00
_cell.angle_gamma   90.00
#
_symmetry.space_group_name_H-M   'P 1'
#
loop_
_entity.id
_entity.type
_entity.pdbx_description
1 polymer ?
#
loop_
_entity_poly.entity_id
_entity_poly.type
_entity_poly.pdbx_seq_one_letter_code
_entity_poly.pdbx_strand_id
1 'polypeptide(L)'
;MSLPELKAHLSLTVDQDEDDALLQAKLDGAQTLIERMLGFGLVTRFETEDAVPADLREAILQLAAWWYENREAVMEPGAPLPFGVADIIDANRDWTF
;
A
#
# COMPACT_ATOMS: atom_id res chain seq x y z
N MET A 1 -2.81 5.61 -5.27
CA MET A 1 -1.37 5.96 -5.15
C MET A 1 -0.73 5.73 -6.50
N SER A 2 0.36 6.42 -6.84
CA SER A 2 0.97 6.35 -8.18
C SER A 2 2.32 5.61 -8.22
N LEU A 3 2.64 5.06 -9.40
CA LEU A 3 3.92 4.38 -9.63
C LEU A 3 5.15 5.29 -9.39
N PRO A 4 5.17 6.57 -9.80
CA PRO A 4 6.28 7.47 -9.48
C PRO A 4 6.49 7.67 -7.97
N GLU A 5 5.42 7.71 -7.17
CA GLU A 5 5.52 7.79 -5.71
C GLU A 5 6.17 6.53 -5.12
N LEU A 6 5.79 5.35 -5.61
CA LEU A 6 6.41 4.09 -5.17
C LEU A 6 7.89 4.01 -5.58
N LYS A 7 8.25 4.43 -6.79
CA LYS A 7 9.66 4.51 -7.22
C LYS A 7 10.46 5.44 -6.32
N ALA A 8 9.92 6.62 -6.03
CA ALA A 8 10.56 7.57 -5.12
C ALA A 8 10.73 6.98 -3.70
N HIS A 9 9.72 6.25 -3.20
CA HIS A 9 9.78 5.57 -1.89
C HIS A 9 10.88 4.49 -1.85
N LEU A 10 11.08 3.77 -2.94
CA LEU A 10 12.14 2.77 -3.12
C LEU A 10 13.52 3.37 -3.47
N SER A 11 13.63 4.70 -3.50
CA SER A 11 14.85 5.41 -3.94
C SER A 11 15.30 5.04 -5.38
N LEU A 12 14.35 4.73 -6.25
CA LEU A 12 14.56 4.49 -7.68
C LEU A 12 14.40 5.80 -8.47
N THR A 13 15.13 5.94 -9.58
CA THR A 13 14.91 7.04 -10.51
C THR A 13 13.73 6.76 -11.43
N VAL A 14 13.07 7.82 -11.92
CA VAL A 14 11.84 7.69 -12.73
C VAL A 14 12.06 6.96 -14.05
N ASP A 15 13.29 7.02 -14.58
CA ASP A 15 13.73 6.40 -15.83
C ASP A 15 14.06 4.91 -15.71
N GLN A 16 14.10 4.33 -14.51
CA GLN A 16 14.22 2.88 -14.32
C GLN A 16 12.86 2.23 -14.53
N ASP A 17 12.64 1.59 -15.68
CA ASP A 17 11.34 1.08 -16.12
C ASP A 17 11.25 -0.46 -16.16
N GLU A 18 12.35 -1.16 -15.89
CA GLU A 18 12.44 -2.62 -16.02
C GLU A 18 11.45 -3.36 -15.12
N ASP A 19 11.15 -2.81 -13.94
CA ASP A 19 10.26 -3.40 -12.94
C ASP A 19 8.88 -2.72 -12.86
N ASP A 20 8.51 -1.83 -13.79
CA ASP A 20 7.27 -1.02 -13.72
C ASP A 20 6.01 -1.87 -13.61
N ALA A 21 5.92 -2.92 -14.42
CA ALA A 21 4.78 -3.83 -14.39
C ALA A 21 4.67 -4.56 -13.04
N LEU A 22 5.81 -4.92 -12.43
CA LEU A 22 5.84 -5.59 -11.14
C LEU A 22 5.48 -4.62 -10.01
N LEU A 23 6.08 -3.42 -10.00
CA LEU A 23 5.80 -2.37 -9.02
C LEU A 23 4.33 -1.94 -9.06
N GLN A 24 3.76 -1.76 -10.24
CA GLN A 24 2.33 -1.45 -10.39
C GLN A 24 1.46 -2.56 -9.79
N ALA A 25 1.76 -3.83 -10.09
CA ALA A 25 1.01 -4.96 -9.52
C ALA A 25 1.10 -5.04 -7.99
N LYS A 26 2.25 -4.69 -7.40
CA LYS A 26 2.39 -4.60 -5.93
C LYS A 26 1.58 -3.45 -5.35
N LEU A 27 1.61 -2.29 -6.00
CA LEU A 27 0.86 -1.10 -5.58
C LEU A 27 -0.66 -1.35 -5.60
N ASP A 28 -1.17 -1.92 -6.69
CA ASP A 28 -2.58 -2.27 -6.85
C ASP A 28 -3.03 -3.30 -5.80
N GLY A 29 -2.19 -4.31 -5.56
CA GLY A 29 -2.44 -5.32 -4.55
C GLY A 29 -2.47 -4.75 -3.13
N ALA A 30 -1.55 -3.84 -2.82
CA ALA A 30 -1.41 -3.23 -1.49
C ALA A 30 -2.61 -2.35 -1.19
N GLN A 31 -3.03 -1.52 -2.16
CA GLN A 31 -4.23 -0.72 -2.07
C GLN A 31 -5.47 -1.61 -1.88
N THR A 32 -5.62 -2.66 -2.69
CA THR A 32 -6.76 -3.59 -2.57
C THR A 32 -6.82 -4.26 -1.20
N LEU A 33 -5.68 -4.66 -0.63
CA LEU A 33 -5.65 -5.27 0.69
C LEU A 33 -6.08 -4.28 1.77
N ILE A 34 -5.54 -3.07 1.75
CA ILE A 34 -5.87 -2.02 2.74
C ILE A 34 -7.34 -1.64 2.65
N GLU A 35 -7.90 -1.45 1.45
CA GLU A 35 -9.33 -1.19 1.25
C GLU A 35 -10.21 -2.31 1.82
N ARG A 36 -9.82 -3.58 1.63
CA ARG A 36 -10.53 -4.73 2.23
C ARG A 36 -10.47 -4.72 3.76
N MET A 37 -9.35 -4.32 4.34
CA MET A 37 -9.19 -4.25 5.80
C MET A 37 -9.99 -3.08 6.41
N LEU A 38 -10.02 -1.94 5.71
CA LEU A 38 -10.82 -0.76 6.09
C LEU A 38 -12.32 -0.98 5.93
N GLY A 39 -12.73 -1.80 4.95
CA GLY A 39 -14.12 -2.08 4.62
C GLY A 39 -14.73 -1.10 3.60
N PHE A 40 -13.92 -0.24 2.99
CA PHE A 40 -14.36 0.70 1.96
C PHE A 40 -13.26 0.96 0.91
N GLY A 41 -13.67 1.37 -0.29
CA GLY A 41 -12.76 1.83 -1.34
C GLY A 41 -12.30 3.26 -1.07
N LEU A 42 -11.00 3.55 -1.22
CA LEU A 42 -10.41 4.85 -0.88
C LEU A 42 -10.96 5.96 -1.78
N VAL A 43 -10.95 5.75 -3.10
CA VAL A 43 -11.48 6.74 -4.06
C VAL A 43 -13.00 6.87 -3.94
N THR A 44 -13.72 5.81 -3.56
CA THR A 44 -15.15 5.89 -3.25
C THR A 44 -15.42 6.78 -2.03
N ARG A 45 -14.53 6.75 -1.02
CA ARG A 45 -14.71 7.44 0.26
C ARG A 45 -14.19 8.87 0.27
N PHE A 46 -13.09 9.13 -0.44
CA PHE A 46 -12.39 10.41 -0.46
C PHE A 46 -12.51 11.14 -1.80
N GLU A 47 -13.23 10.57 -2.77
CA GLU A 47 -13.53 11.13 -4.11
C GLU A 47 -12.31 11.23 -5.05
N THR A 48 -11.13 11.58 -4.52
CA THR A 48 -9.87 11.69 -5.26
C THR A 48 -8.72 11.05 -4.50
N GLU A 49 -7.63 10.73 -5.21
CA GLU A 49 -6.42 10.16 -4.59
C GLU A 49 -5.71 11.16 -3.67
N ASP A 50 -5.72 12.44 -4.03
CA ASP A 50 -5.13 13.53 -3.22
C ASP A 50 -5.89 13.76 -1.90
N ALA A 51 -7.17 13.42 -1.87
CA ALA A 51 -8.00 13.54 -0.68
C ALA A 51 -7.87 12.36 0.30
N VAL A 52 -7.22 11.27 -0.11
CA VAL A 52 -6.92 10.13 0.79
C VAL A 52 -6.00 10.62 1.93
N PRO A 53 -6.26 10.29 3.20
CA PRO A 53 -5.38 10.63 4.31
C PRO A 53 -3.92 10.21 4.10
N ALA A 54 -2.97 11.06 4.51
CA ALA A 54 -1.55 10.88 4.22
C ALA A 54 -0.96 9.60 4.85
N ASP A 55 -1.44 9.22 6.02
CA ASP A 55 -1.12 7.97 6.71
C ASP A 55 -1.59 6.73 5.91
N LEU A 56 -2.80 6.75 5.34
CA LEU A 56 -3.28 5.67 4.48
C LEU A 56 -2.47 5.55 3.19
N ARG A 57 -2.07 6.68 2.61
CA ARG A 57 -1.16 6.70 1.45
C ARG A 57 0.17 6.05 1.79
N GLU A 58 0.76 6.46 2.91
CA GLU A 58 2.03 5.90 3.41
C GLU A 58 1.93 4.40 3.68
N ALA A 59 0.82 3.93 4.28
CA ALA A 59 0.61 2.51 4.52
C ALA A 59 0.60 1.67 3.24
N ILE A 60 0.01 2.19 2.15
CA ILE A 60 0.01 1.54 0.83
C ILE A 60 1.42 1.47 0.27
N LEU A 61 2.18 2.57 0.34
CA LEU A 61 3.55 2.63 -0.18
C LEU A 61 4.47 1.66 0.58
N GLN A 62 4.40 1.64 1.92
CA GLN A 62 5.19 0.73 2.75
C GLN A 62 4.87 -0.73 2.46
N LEU A 63 3.59 -1.10 2.32
CA LEU A 63 3.19 -2.46 2.01
C LEU A 63 3.65 -2.89 0.61
N ALA A 64 3.47 -2.02 -0.39
CA ALA A 64 3.90 -2.30 -1.75
C ALA A 64 5.42 -2.47 -1.85
N ALA A 65 6.18 -1.56 -1.22
CA ALA A 65 7.63 -1.62 -1.14
C ALA A 65 8.09 -2.90 -0.43
N TRP A 66 7.47 -3.25 0.70
CA TRP A 66 7.81 -4.46 1.44
C TRP A 66 7.58 -5.74 0.60
N TRP A 67 6.47 -5.84 -0.13
CA TRP A 67 6.24 -6.98 -1.03
C TRP A 67 7.16 -7.03 -2.26
N TYR A 68 7.67 -5.88 -2.69
CA TYR A 68 8.65 -5.81 -3.77
C TYR A 68 10.02 -6.31 -3.31
N GLU A 69 10.45 -5.92 -2.10
CA GLU A 69 11.71 -6.38 -1.49
C GLU A 69 11.64 -7.86 -1.06
N ASN A 70 10.49 -8.30 -0.55
CA ASN A 70 10.27 -9.67 -0.06
C ASN A 70 9.54 -10.49 -1.13
N ARG A 71 10.24 -10.76 -2.26
CA ARG A 71 9.68 -11.47 -3.43
C ARG A 71 9.38 -12.95 -3.19
N GLU A 72 9.99 -13.56 -2.19
CA GLU A 72 9.66 -14.90 -1.71
C GLU A 72 8.54 -14.79 -0.68
N ALA A 73 7.56 -15.70 -0.72
CA ALA A 73 6.61 -15.83 0.39
C ALA A 73 7.44 -16.04 1.67
N VAL A 74 7.42 -15.07 2.59
CA VAL A 74 7.84 -15.31 3.96
C VAL A 74 6.92 -16.45 4.44
N MET A 75 7.44 -17.67 4.37
CA MET A 75 6.76 -18.92 4.69
C MET A 75 6.60 -19.06 6.21
N GLU A 76 6.09 -18.01 6.85
CA GLU A 76 5.61 -18.04 8.21
C GLU A 76 4.16 -17.55 8.20
N PRO A 77 3.19 -18.46 8.41
CA PRO A 77 1.82 -18.06 8.69
C PRO A 77 1.83 -17.03 9.84
N GLY A 78 1.38 -15.80 9.56
CA GLY A 78 1.39 -14.72 10.54
C GLY A 78 2.56 -13.73 10.43
N ALA A 79 3.30 -13.71 9.31
CA ALA A 79 4.26 -12.64 9.05
C ALA A 79 3.60 -11.26 9.28
N PRO A 80 4.16 -10.42 10.17
CA PRO A 80 3.53 -9.16 10.53
C PRO A 80 3.50 -8.22 9.33
N LEU A 81 2.43 -7.42 9.22
CA LEU A 81 2.43 -6.27 8.33
C LEU A 81 3.65 -5.38 8.65
N PRO A 82 4.18 -4.62 7.67
CA PRO A 82 5.20 -3.62 7.95
C PRO A 82 4.79 -2.76 9.15
N PHE A 83 5.76 -2.45 10.01
CA PHE A 83 5.50 -1.77 11.28
C PHE A 83 4.69 -0.48 11.08
N GLY A 84 3.59 -0.33 11.82
CA GLY A 84 2.71 0.85 11.74
C GLY A 84 1.57 0.73 10.73
N VAL A 85 1.62 -0.17 9.73
CA VAL A 85 0.52 -0.36 8.77
C VAL A 85 -0.75 -0.84 9.49
N ALA A 86 -0.62 -1.77 10.44
CA ALA A 86 -1.76 -2.28 11.20
C ALA A 86 -2.42 -1.18 12.06
N ASP A 87 -1.62 -0.35 12.74
CA ASP A 87 -2.11 0.75 13.57
C ASP A 87 -2.85 1.82 12.74
N ILE A 88 -2.31 2.15 11.56
CA ILE A 88 -2.95 3.09 10.61
C ILE A 88 -4.31 2.55 10.15
N ILE A 89 -4.38 1.27 9.80
CA ILE A 89 -5.64 0.64 9.38
C ILE A 89 -6.65 0.66 10.54
N ASP A 90 -6.23 0.29 11.74
CA ASP A 90 -7.12 0.23 12.92
C ASP A 90 -7.73 1.60 13.25
N ALA A 91 -6.92 2.66 13.14
CA ALA A 91 -7.35 4.05 13.36
C ALA A 91 -8.34 4.58 12.31
N ASN A 92 -8.31 4.04 11.08
CA ASN A 92 -9.11 4.50 9.95
C ASN A 92 -10.29 3.56 9.61
N ARG A 93 -10.38 2.40 10.28
CA ARG A 93 -11.42 1.41 10.01
C ARG A 93 -12.79 1.89 10.49
N ASP A 94 -13.81 1.68 9.68
CA ASP A 94 -15.19 1.89 10.11
C ASP A 94 -15.61 0.78 11.07
N TRP A 95 -15.73 1.12 12.34
CA TRP A 95 -16.27 0.22 13.36
C TRP A 95 -17.79 0.30 13.35
N THR A 96 -18.43 -0.68 12.71
CA THR A 96 -19.88 -0.89 12.89
C THR A 96 -20.10 -1.79 14.11
N PHE A 97 -20.87 -1.29 15.08
CA PHE A 97 -21.27 -1.98 16.31
C PHE A 97 -22.58 -2.75 16.15
#